data_AF-A0A928NLM4-F1
#
_entry.id   AF-A0A928NLM4-F1
#
_cell.length_a   1.000
_cell.length_b   1.000
_cell.length_c   1.000
_cell.angle_alpha   90.00
_cell.angle_beta   90.00
_cell.angle_gamma   90.00
#
_symmetry.space_group_name_H-M   'P 1'
#
loop_
_entity.id
_entity.type
_entity.pdbx_description
1 polymer ?
#
loop_
_entity_poly.entity_id
_entity_poly.type
_entity_poly.pdbx_seq_one_letter_code
_entity_poly.pdbx_strand_id
1 'polypeptide(L)'
;MKTVQYGDWKIAVDVDKTKQYYSDYEKNDNQANRNFVKYCENLTSEEAAFFDAFGIDPTCCEVEHIGADRKGNFPCGGFYLVCGKYFEYPPEELITPEELAENDFIDERPDNCVYIGGFKFDFQCEEYMSYELCENVPDGFIRINFWCEDMKWLLPEKPEEMMYEPPRFWEIHKILKERIDDRKQLLLDSEVTKSEFIRFFDEFDIQAEPLNKKQIKKYKKEWINNFSPADAEIKQVRKFCLNSRKYTPFLWHIFSFGFLDCATKESAVELFGQQDKSNCVILSNVDDIAFSLKNAGNLKAELLERFIDVTVTASDFEWTYTKTHEKACGPYFYKKHGN
;
A
#
# COMPACT_ATOMS: atom_id res chain seq x y z
N MET A 1 -10.56 38.34 -27.66
CA MET A 1 -11.04 37.85 -26.36
C MET A 1 -12.50 38.24 -26.15
N LYS A 2 -13.34 37.27 -25.82
CA LYS A 2 -14.76 37.41 -25.46
C LYS A 2 -14.87 37.32 -23.94
N THR A 3 -15.71 38.14 -23.32
CA THR A 3 -16.01 37.98 -21.88
C THR A 3 -17.17 37.02 -21.72
N VAL A 4 -17.01 36.01 -20.87
CA VAL A 4 -18.07 35.09 -20.42
C VAL A 4 -18.32 35.29 -18.93
N GLN A 5 -19.56 35.11 -18.51
CA GLN A 5 -19.97 35.26 -17.12
C GLN A 5 -20.82 34.07 -16.67
N TYR A 6 -20.45 33.48 -15.55
CA TYR A 6 -21.18 32.39 -14.89
C TYR A 6 -21.17 32.61 -13.38
N GLY A 7 -22.34 32.88 -12.80
CA GLY A 7 -22.42 33.37 -11.42
C GLY A 7 -21.63 34.67 -11.26
N ASP A 8 -20.78 34.71 -10.24
CA ASP A 8 -19.89 35.84 -9.94
C ASP A 8 -18.55 35.78 -10.68
N TRP A 9 -18.32 34.73 -11.48
CA TRP A 9 -17.12 34.61 -12.30
C TRP A 9 -17.27 35.39 -13.60
N LYS A 10 -16.33 36.29 -13.89
CA LYS A 10 -16.17 36.92 -15.22
C LYS A 10 -14.81 36.60 -15.78
N ILE A 11 -14.79 36.03 -16.98
CA ILE A 11 -13.59 35.45 -17.57
C ILE A 11 -13.40 36.01 -18.97
N ALA A 12 -12.19 36.51 -19.26
CA ALA A 12 -11.77 36.82 -20.63
C ALA A 12 -11.31 35.54 -21.30
N VAL A 13 -11.92 35.15 -22.42
CA VAL A 13 -11.59 33.93 -23.15
C VAL A 13 -11.16 34.25 -24.57
N ASP A 14 -10.04 33.68 -24.99
CA ASP A 14 -9.63 33.61 -26.39
C ASP A 14 -10.14 32.29 -26.99
N VAL A 15 -11.39 32.32 -27.47
CA VAL A 15 -12.10 31.13 -27.98
C VAL A 15 -11.36 30.47 -29.14
N ASP A 16 -10.75 31.26 -30.03
CA ASP A 16 -10.06 30.73 -31.20
C ASP A 16 -8.75 30.03 -30.78
N LYS A 17 -7.99 30.61 -29.85
CA LYS A 17 -6.79 29.98 -29.31
C LYS A 17 -7.10 28.75 -28.46
N THR A 18 -8.20 28.74 -27.69
CA THR A 18 -8.67 27.53 -26.98
C THR A 18 -9.05 26.42 -27.96
N LYS A 19 -9.79 26.73 -29.05
CA LYS A 19 -10.11 25.76 -30.09
C LYS A 19 -8.87 25.19 -30.76
N GLN A 20 -7.89 26.04 -31.04
CA GLN A 20 -6.61 25.60 -31.60
C GLN A 20 -5.90 24.61 -30.66
N TYR A 21 -5.84 24.92 -29.37
CA TYR A 21 -5.27 24.01 -28.37
C TYR A 21 -5.92 22.61 -28.42
N TYR A 22 -7.25 22.54 -28.48
CA TYR A 22 -7.95 21.26 -28.54
C TYR A 22 -7.89 20.56 -29.89
N SER A 23 -7.60 21.28 -30.98
CA SER A 23 -7.38 20.66 -32.28
C SER A 23 -6.08 19.84 -32.34
N ASP A 24 -5.10 20.23 -31.53
CA ASP A 24 -3.81 19.53 -31.39
C ASP A 24 -3.79 18.53 -30.22
N TYR A 25 -4.90 18.41 -29.48
CA TYR A 25 -4.97 17.57 -28.27
C TYR A 25 -5.03 16.07 -28.62
N GLU A 26 -4.09 15.30 -28.09
CA GLU A 26 -4.08 13.84 -28.23
C GLU A 26 -5.06 13.20 -27.24
N LYS A 27 -6.16 12.64 -27.76
CA LYS A 27 -7.21 12.02 -26.93
C LYS A 27 -6.71 10.72 -26.31
N ASN A 28 -6.96 10.55 -25.01
CA ASN A 28 -6.74 9.29 -24.33
C ASN A 28 -7.84 8.28 -24.72
N ASP A 29 -7.44 7.04 -25.06
CA ASP A 29 -8.36 6.00 -25.57
C ASP A 29 -8.78 4.97 -24.49
N ASN A 30 -8.50 5.25 -23.22
CA ASN A 30 -8.96 4.40 -22.12
C ASN A 30 -10.51 4.34 -22.06
N GLN A 31 -11.06 3.36 -21.33
CA GLN A 31 -12.50 3.14 -21.29
C GLN A 31 -13.26 4.34 -20.68
N ALA A 32 -12.72 4.99 -19.65
CA ALA A 32 -13.35 6.13 -19.00
C ALA A 32 -13.52 7.31 -19.96
N ASN A 33 -12.46 7.63 -20.70
CA ASN A 33 -12.45 8.62 -21.75
C ASN A 33 -13.43 8.28 -22.86
N ARG A 34 -13.42 7.05 -23.38
CA ARG A 34 -14.41 6.62 -24.39
C ARG A 34 -15.85 6.70 -23.87
N ASN A 35 -16.08 6.37 -22.61
CA ASN A 35 -17.39 6.49 -21.96
C ASN A 35 -17.83 7.96 -21.86
N PHE A 36 -16.92 8.84 -21.47
CA PHE A 36 -17.16 10.28 -21.39
C PHE A 36 -17.45 10.87 -22.77
N VAL A 37 -16.69 10.50 -23.81
CA VAL A 37 -16.99 10.88 -25.20
C VAL A 37 -18.40 10.43 -25.60
N LYS A 38 -18.80 9.21 -25.21
CA LYS A 38 -20.15 8.72 -25.47
C LYS A 38 -21.23 9.53 -24.76
N TYR A 39 -20.95 10.01 -23.55
CA TYR A 39 -21.81 10.92 -22.83
C TYR A 39 -21.92 12.28 -23.56
N CYS A 40 -20.79 12.81 -24.05
CA CYS A 40 -20.75 14.08 -24.78
C CYS A 40 -21.58 14.10 -26.08
N GLU A 41 -21.89 12.95 -26.68
CA GLU A 41 -22.80 12.86 -27.84
C GLU A 41 -24.24 13.30 -27.50
N ASN A 42 -24.61 13.28 -26.21
CA ASN A 42 -25.97 13.54 -25.73
C ASN A 42 -26.04 14.72 -24.75
N LEU A 43 -25.09 15.67 -24.84
CA LEU A 43 -25.14 16.89 -24.04
C LEU A 43 -26.45 17.63 -24.27
N THR A 44 -26.99 18.18 -23.18
CA THR A 44 -28.10 19.13 -23.25
C THR A 44 -27.65 20.40 -23.98
N SER A 45 -28.60 21.17 -24.52
CA SER A 45 -28.27 22.44 -25.18
C SER A 45 -27.60 23.44 -24.23
N GLU A 46 -27.87 23.35 -22.93
CA GLU A 46 -27.23 24.19 -21.90
C GLU A 46 -25.76 23.82 -21.71
N GLU A 47 -25.45 22.53 -21.56
CA GLU A 47 -24.08 22.02 -21.43
C GLU A 47 -23.25 22.29 -22.68
N ALA A 48 -23.80 22.03 -23.87
CA ALA A 48 -23.13 22.33 -25.13
C ALA A 48 -22.81 23.82 -25.26
N ALA A 49 -23.75 24.69 -24.88
CA ALA A 49 -23.55 26.14 -24.91
C ALA A 49 -22.44 26.60 -23.95
N PHE A 50 -22.26 25.93 -22.81
CA PHE A 50 -21.15 26.21 -21.91
C PHE A 50 -19.80 25.91 -22.57
N PHE A 51 -19.60 24.70 -23.10
CA PHE A 51 -18.34 24.34 -23.77
C PHE A 51 -18.05 25.26 -24.97
N ASP A 52 -19.07 25.59 -25.77
CA ASP A 52 -18.97 26.53 -26.90
C ASP A 52 -18.57 27.94 -26.46
N ALA A 53 -19.06 28.41 -25.30
CA ALA A 53 -18.72 29.72 -24.78
C ALA A 53 -17.23 29.86 -24.47
N PHE A 54 -16.58 28.76 -24.07
CA PHE A 54 -15.16 28.70 -23.77
C PHE A 54 -14.29 28.23 -24.96
N GLY A 55 -14.89 27.70 -26.03
CA GLY A 55 -14.16 27.11 -27.15
C GLY A 55 -13.56 25.74 -26.83
N ILE A 56 -14.13 25.03 -25.86
CA ILE A 56 -13.69 23.71 -25.42
C ILE A 56 -14.31 22.64 -26.34
N ASP A 57 -13.50 21.66 -26.77
CA ASP A 57 -14.05 20.37 -27.23
C ASP A 57 -14.24 19.48 -25.99
N PRO A 58 -15.49 19.18 -25.58
CA PRO A 58 -15.74 18.39 -24.37
C PRO A 58 -15.20 16.96 -24.49
N THR A 59 -14.85 16.48 -25.68
CA THR A 59 -14.25 15.16 -25.87
C THR A 59 -12.72 15.14 -25.66
N CYS A 60 -12.09 16.30 -25.46
CA CYS A 60 -10.66 16.47 -25.22
C CYS A 60 -10.34 16.72 -23.75
N CYS A 61 -10.58 15.74 -22.90
CA CYS A 61 -10.30 15.81 -21.46
C CYS A 61 -9.57 14.55 -21.00
N GLU A 62 -8.74 14.66 -19.96
CA GLU A 62 -8.33 13.49 -19.18
C GLU A 62 -9.37 13.25 -18.07
N VAL A 63 -10.00 12.08 -18.08
CA VAL A 63 -11.10 11.77 -17.17
C VAL A 63 -10.55 11.09 -15.92
N GLU A 64 -10.79 11.70 -14.77
CA GLU A 64 -10.52 11.12 -13.45
C GLU A 64 -11.79 10.46 -12.92
N HIS A 65 -11.69 9.27 -12.33
CA HIS A 65 -12.85 8.56 -11.79
C HIS A 65 -12.48 7.64 -10.63
N ILE A 66 -13.50 7.18 -9.91
CA ILE A 66 -13.39 6.15 -8.86
C ILE A 66 -13.92 4.78 -9.31
N GLY A 67 -14.23 4.66 -10.61
CA GLY A 67 -14.77 3.47 -11.24
C GLY A 67 -16.30 3.54 -11.40
N ALA A 68 -16.89 2.50 -11.97
CA ALA A 68 -18.35 2.38 -12.06
C ALA A 68 -18.92 1.58 -10.88
N ASP A 69 -20.10 1.95 -10.39
CA ASP A 69 -20.83 1.15 -9.40
C ASP A 69 -21.60 -0.01 -10.05
N ARG A 70 -22.16 -0.91 -9.24
CA ARG A 70 -22.94 -2.05 -9.77
C ARG A 70 -24.25 -1.65 -10.46
N LYS A 71 -24.70 -0.40 -10.34
CA LYS A 71 -25.88 0.16 -11.00
C LYS A 71 -25.53 0.85 -12.32
N GLY A 72 -24.25 0.93 -12.67
CA GLY A 72 -23.76 1.62 -13.86
C GLY A 72 -23.66 3.13 -13.68
N ASN A 73 -23.65 3.65 -12.45
CA ASN A 73 -23.19 5.02 -12.19
C ASN A 73 -21.68 5.07 -12.35
N PHE A 74 -21.18 6.15 -12.90
CA PHE A 74 -19.77 6.38 -13.21
C PHE A 74 -19.42 7.83 -12.84
N PRO A 75 -19.32 8.16 -11.55
CA PRO A 75 -18.95 9.50 -11.14
C PRO A 75 -17.53 9.79 -11.63
N CYS A 76 -17.38 10.90 -12.33
CA CYS A 76 -16.11 11.28 -12.92
C CYS A 76 -15.89 12.80 -12.88
N GLY A 77 -14.63 13.18 -12.95
CA GLY A 77 -14.21 14.56 -13.12
C GLY A 77 -13.08 14.66 -14.11
N GLY A 78 -12.47 15.83 -14.12
CA GLY A 78 -11.33 16.13 -14.97
C GLY A 78 -11.16 17.64 -15.02
N PHE A 79 -10.39 18.11 -15.99
CA PHE A 79 -10.17 19.53 -16.17
C PHE A 79 -10.02 19.91 -17.63
N TYR A 80 -10.33 21.18 -17.91
CA TYR A 80 -10.11 21.82 -19.18
C TYR A 80 -9.16 22.99 -19.02
N LEU A 81 -8.32 23.20 -20.02
CA LEU A 81 -7.51 24.40 -20.17
C LEU A 81 -8.21 25.36 -21.14
N VAL A 82 -8.24 26.64 -20.77
CA VAL A 82 -8.86 27.70 -21.57
C VAL A 82 -7.87 28.83 -21.71
N CYS A 83 -7.60 29.30 -22.93
CA CYS A 83 -6.78 30.48 -23.11
C CYS A 83 -7.56 31.71 -22.64
N GLY A 84 -7.10 32.37 -21.58
CA GLY A 84 -7.87 33.40 -20.93
C GLY A 84 -7.29 33.89 -19.61
N LYS A 85 -8.09 34.70 -18.92
CA LYS A 85 -7.79 35.19 -17.58
C LYS A 85 -9.07 35.56 -16.84
N TYR A 86 -9.02 35.45 -15.51
CA TYR A 86 -10.07 35.94 -14.65
C TYR A 86 -10.07 37.48 -14.61
N PHE A 87 -11.26 38.08 -14.66
CA PHE A 87 -11.47 39.52 -14.47
C PHE A 87 -12.14 39.81 -13.13
N GLU A 88 -13.14 39.01 -12.79
CA GLU A 88 -13.84 39.06 -11.52
C GLU A 88 -14.09 37.62 -11.07
N TYR A 89 -13.96 37.38 -9.78
CA TYR A 89 -14.21 36.11 -9.11
C TYR A 89 -14.85 36.41 -7.76
N PRO A 90 -15.60 35.46 -7.19
CA PRO A 90 -16.17 35.61 -5.85
C PRO A 90 -15.06 35.93 -4.82
N PRO A 91 -15.39 36.56 -3.68
CA PRO A 91 -14.42 36.82 -2.62
C PRO A 91 -14.04 35.53 -1.88
N GLU A 92 -12.75 35.34 -1.62
CA GLU A 92 -12.29 34.20 -0.81
C GLU A 92 -12.58 34.47 0.67
N GLU A 93 -13.46 33.67 1.26
CA GLU A 93 -13.71 33.68 2.70
C GLU A 93 -12.81 32.61 3.34
N LEU A 94 -11.64 32.98 3.87
CA LEU A 94 -10.78 32.03 4.57
C LEU A 94 -11.44 31.59 5.88
N ILE A 95 -11.68 30.28 6.05
CA ILE A 95 -12.14 29.68 7.30
C ILE A 95 -10.95 29.06 8.03
N THR A 96 -10.83 29.32 9.32
CA THR A 96 -9.76 28.70 10.11
C THR A 96 -10.15 27.27 10.51
N PRO A 97 -9.18 26.38 10.80
CA PRO A 97 -9.46 25.07 11.37
C PRO A 97 -10.27 25.13 12.67
N GLU A 98 -10.10 26.20 13.46
CA GLU A 98 -10.85 26.44 14.69
C GLU A 98 -12.34 26.73 14.40
N GLU A 99 -12.63 27.58 13.42
CA GLU A 99 -14.00 27.89 12.99
C GLU A 99 -14.68 26.65 12.39
N LEU A 100 -13.96 25.85 11.59
CA LEU A 100 -14.47 24.57 11.11
C LEU A 100 -14.77 23.62 12.27
N ALA A 101 -13.89 23.52 13.28
CA ALA A 101 -14.11 22.66 14.43
C ALA A 101 -15.30 23.13 15.29
N GLU A 102 -15.54 24.44 15.40
CA GLU A 102 -16.71 25.00 16.07
C GLU A 102 -18.04 24.66 15.35
N ASN A 103 -17.98 24.44 14.03
CA ASN A 103 -19.13 24.07 13.19
C ASN A 103 -19.19 22.56 12.86
N ASP A 104 -18.67 21.69 13.73
CA ASP A 104 -18.65 20.23 13.52
C ASP A 104 -18.03 19.80 12.17
N PHE A 105 -17.06 20.57 11.67
CA PHE A 105 -16.42 20.42 10.36
C PHE A 105 -17.38 20.54 9.17
N ILE A 106 -18.49 21.25 9.37
CA ILE A 106 -19.43 21.62 8.31
C ILE A 106 -19.03 23.00 7.77
N ASP A 107 -18.72 23.05 6.48
CA ASP A 107 -18.45 24.29 5.77
C ASP A 107 -19.75 24.84 5.19
N GLU A 108 -20.31 25.88 5.83
CA GLU A 108 -21.56 26.52 5.41
C GLU A 108 -21.36 27.64 4.36
N ARG A 109 -20.12 27.87 3.90
CA ARG A 109 -19.84 28.91 2.90
C ARG A 109 -20.57 28.63 1.59
N PRO A 110 -20.90 29.66 0.79
CA PRO A 110 -21.47 29.47 -0.53
C PRO A 110 -20.51 28.65 -1.41
N ASP A 111 -21.03 27.58 -2.01
CA ASP A 111 -20.27 26.83 -3.02
C ASP A 111 -20.15 27.68 -4.28
N ASN A 112 -18.94 28.20 -4.52
CA ASN A 112 -18.63 29.05 -5.67
C ASN A 112 -18.57 28.29 -7.00
N CYS A 113 -18.81 26.98 -7.00
CA CYS A 113 -18.89 26.19 -8.21
C CYS A 113 -20.11 26.57 -9.06
N VAL A 114 -19.94 26.45 -10.37
CA VAL A 114 -21.01 26.70 -11.35
C VAL A 114 -21.60 25.37 -11.78
N TYR A 115 -22.91 25.24 -11.66
CA TYR A 115 -23.65 24.05 -12.06
C TYR A 115 -24.28 24.26 -13.43
N ILE A 116 -23.98 23.37 -14.37
CA ILE A 116 -24.52 23.39 -15.74
C ILE A 116 -24.96 21.97 -16.08
N GLY A 117 -26.28 21.75 -16.17
CA GLY A 117 -26.82 20.41 -16.35
C GLY A 117 -26.32 19.43 -15.29
N GLY A 118 -25.70 18.31 -15.71
CA GLY A 118 -25.12 17.30 -14.82
C GLY A 118 -23.72 17.63 -14.30
N PHE A 119 -23.13 18.76 -14.71
CA PHE A 119 -21.76 19.14 -14.37
C PHE A 119 -21.70 20.18 -13.26
N LYS A 120 -20.74 19.99 -12.36
CA LYS A 120 -20.26 20.98 -11.40
C LYS A 120 -18.88 21.45 -11.86
N PHE A 121 -18.73 22.74 -12.16
CA PHE A 121 -17.47 23.35 -12.59
C PHE A 121 -16.84 24.17 -11.46
N ASP A 122 -15.55 23.96 -11.24
CA ASP A 122 -14.72 24.69 -10.29
C ASP A 122 -13.62 25.46 -11.04
N PHE A 123 -13.57 26.78 -10.84
CA PHE A 123 -12.66 27.67 -11.53
C PHE A 123 -11.44 27.96 -10.65
N GLN A 124 -10.25 27.58 -11.11
CA GLN A 124 -9.03 27.74 -10.31
C GLN A 124 -8.31 29.06 -10.64
N CYS A 125 -8.28 29.98 -9.67
CA CYS A 125 -7.50 31.23 -9.75
C CYS A 125 -6.27 31.14 -8.84
N GLU A 126 -5.15 31.73 -9.25
CA GLU A 126 -3.90 31.76 -8.47
C GLU A 126 -4.08 32.40 -7.09
N GLU A 127 -4.98 33.37 -6.97
CA GLU A 127 -5.27 34.05 -5.70
C GLU A 127 -6.12 33.20 -4.74
N TYR A 128 -6.72 32.10 -5.22
CA TYR A 128 -7.67 31.26 -4.48
C TYR A 128 -7.07 29.95 -3.96
N MET A 129 -5.80 29.67 -4.25
CA MET A 129 -5.24 28.33 -4.08
C MET A 129 -4.07 28.32 -3.09
N SER A 130 -4.26 27.59 -1.98
CA SER A 130 -3.18 27.08 -1.13
C SER A 130 -2.62 25.73 -1.62
N TYR A 131 -3.16 25.18 -2.72
CA TYR A 131 -2.74 23.91 -3.31
C TYR A 131 -1.73 24.10 -4.43
N GLU A 132 -0.82 23.14 -4.57
CA GLU A 132 0.24 23.09 -5.58
C GLU A 132 -0.33 23.40 -6.97
N LEU A 133 0.17 24.48 -7.58
CA LEU A 133 -0.14 24.82 -8.97
C LEU A 133 0.17 23.60 -9.83
N CYS A 134 -0.79 23.14 -10.63
CA CYS A 134 -0.57 22.03 -11.55
C CYS A 134 0.62 22.37 -12.47
N GLU A 135 1.60 21.49 -12.46
CA GLU A 135 2.71 21.54 -13.41
C GLU A 135 2.13 21.44 -14.83
N ASN A 136 2.65 22.26 -15.75
CA ASN A 136 2.36 22.21 -17.21
C ASN A 136 1.11 22.94 -17.74
N VAL A 137 0.54 23.93 -17.03
CA VAL A 137 -0.44 24.84 -17.66
C VAL A 137 0.29 25.79 -18.63
N PRO A 138 -0.06 25.84 -19.93
CA PRO A 138 0.61 26.74 -20.88
C PRO A 138 0.37 28.22 -20.54
N ASP A 139 1.34 29.07 -20.86
CA ASP A 139 1.24 30.51 -20.62
C ASP A 139 -0.04 31.12 -21.20
N GLY A 140 -0.78 31.82 -20.34
CA GLY A 140 -2.04 32.47 -20.68
C GLY A 140 -3.23 31.52 -20.79
N PHE A 141 -3.13 30.30 -20.24
CA PHE A 141 -4.26 29.41 -20.01
C PHE A 141 -4.66 29.41 -18.53
N ILE A 142 -5.95 29.27 -18.29
CA ILE A 142 -6.55 29.01 -16.98
C ILE A 142 -7.09 27.58 -16.97
N ARG A 143 -7.27 27.03 -15.77
CA ARG A 143 -7.81 25.68 -15.55
C ARG A 143 -9.23 25.75 -15.01
N ILE A 144 -10.10 24.91 -15.56
CA ILE A 144 -11.48 24.72 -15.10
C ILE A 144 -11.63 23.24 -14.79
N ASN A 145 -11.81 22.90 -13.52
CA ASN A 145 -12.14 21.53 -13.14
C ASN A 145 -13.63 21.28 -13.35
N PHE A 146 -14.00 20.04 -13.57
CA PHE A 146 -15.39 19.63 -13.48
C PHE A 146 -15.55 18.32 -12.72
N TRP A 147 -16.77 18.12 -12.24
CA TRP A 147 -17.24 16.88 -11.65
C TRP A 147 -18.66 16.58 -12.15
N CYS A 148 -18.94 15.32 -12.43
CA CYS A 148 -20.24 14.82 -12.81
C CYS A 148 -20.56 13.58 -11.96
N GLU A 149 -21.41 13.76 -10.95
CA GLU A 149 -21.77 12.71 -9.97
C GLU A 149 -22.64 11.61 -10.61
N ASP A 150 -23.58 12.00 -11.48
CA ASP A 150 -24.65 11.14 -11.97
C ASP A 150 -24.39 10.56 -13.37
N MET A 151 -23.15 10.66 -13.88
CA MET A 151 -22.80 10.11 -15.18
C MET A 151 -23.03 8.58 -15.21
N LYS A 152 -23.48 8.06 -16.35
CA LYS A 152 -23.72 6.63 -16.55
C LYS A 152 -22.60 5.98 -17.35
N TRP A 153 -22.43 4.68 -17.13
CA TRP A 153 -21.70 3.83 -18.04
C TRP A 153 -22.55 3.55 -19.29
N LEU A 154 -22.07 4.00 -20.44
CA LEU A 154 -22.74 3.97 -21.75
C LEU A 154 -22.04 3.04 -22.74
N LEU A 155 -20.82 2.59 -22.45
CA LEU A 155 -20.11 1.64 -23.30
C LEU A 155 -20.75 0.23 -23.23
N PRO A 156 -20.72 -0.54 -24.34
CA PRO A 156 -21.28 -1.89 -24.37
C PRO A 156 -20.42 -2.91 -23.59
N GLU A 157 -19.12 -2.66 -23.47
CA GLU A 157 -18.22 -3.46 -22.64
C GLU A 157 -18.35 -3.12 -21.16
N LYS A 158 -17.92 -4.03 -20.29
CA LYS A 158 -17.96 -3.79 -18.84
C LYS A 158 -16.83 -2.87 -18.42
N PRO A 159 -17.07 -1.99 -17.43
CA PRO A 159 -16.01 -1.19 -16.82
C PRO A 159 -14.90 -2.10 -16.28
N GLU A 160 -13.65 -1.78 -16.61
CA GLU A 160 -12.46 -2.39 -16.04
C GLU A 160 -12.29 -2.01 -14.57
N GLU A 161 -12.61 -0.75 -14.24
CA GLU A 161 -12.53 -0.21 -12.89
C GLU A 161 -13.92 -0.09 -12.28
N MET A 162 -14.10 -0.78 -11.14
CA MET A 162 -15.34 -0.77 -10.38
C MET A 162 -15.13 -0.03 -9.06
N MET A 163 -16.12 0.77 -8.65
CA MET A 163 -16.13 1.40 -7.34
C MET A 163 -16.03 0.35 -6.24
N TYR A 164 -15.25 0.64 -5.20
CA TYR A 164 -15.24 -0.19 -4.01
C TYR A 164 -16.62 -0.14 -3.33
N GLU A 165 -17.34 -1.25 -3.41
CA GLU A 165 -18.54 -1.46 -2.62
C GLU A 165 -18.20 -2.35 -1.41
N PRO A 166 -18.71 -2.03 -0.21
CA PRO A 166 -18.57 -2.92 0.93
C PRO A 166 -19.03 -4.35 0.57
N PRO A 167 -18.30 -5.39 1.01
CA PRO A 167 -18.65 -6.75 0.71
C PRO A 167 -20.04 -7.05 1.25
N ARG A 168 -20.86 -7.69 0.43
CA ARG A 168 -22.19 -8.15 0.83
C ARG A 168 -22.04 -9.23 1.90
N PHE A 169 -23.06 -9.42 2.73
CA PHE A 169 -22.94 -10.31 3.88
C PHE A 169 -22.50 -11.74 3.49
N TRP A 170 -22.89 -12.27 2.32
CA TRP A 170 -22.44 -13.60 1.87
C TRP A 170 -20.97 -13.62 1.43
N GLU A 171 -20.45 -12.51 0.90
CA GLU A 171 -19.03 -12.34 0.59
C GLU A 171 -18.21 -12.36 1.89
N ILE A 172 -18.75 -11.76 2.97
CA ILE A 172 -18.17 -11.88 4.32
C ILE A 172 -18.13 -13.34 4.78
N HIS A 173 -19.21 -14.12 4.58
CA HIS A 173 -19.22 -15.54 4.92
C HIS A 173 -18.20 -16.34 4.10
N LYS A 174 -18.04 -16.03 2.80
CA LYS A 174 -17.03 -16.63 1.93
C LYS A 174 -15.62 -16.32 2.44
N ILE A 175 -15.32 -15.06 2.74
CA ILE A 175 -14.02 -14.62 3.31
C ILE A 175 -13.74 -15.33 4.63
N LEU A 176 -14.75 -15.47 5.50
CA LEU A 176 -14.59 -16.19 6.77
C LEU A 176 -14.33 -17.68 6.55
N LYS A 177 -15.02 -18.32 5.60
CA LYS A 177 -14.80 -19.72 5.23
C LYS A 177 -13.39 -19.93 4.67
N GLU A 178 -12.96 -19.10 3.73
CA GLU A 178 -11.61 -19.14 3.15
C GLU A 178 -10.55 -19.01 4.26
N ARG A 179 -10.69 -18.05 5.17
CA ARG A 179 -9.78 -17.93 6.32
C ARG A 179 -9.76 -19.14 7.25
N ILE A 180 -10.90 -19.82 7.43
CA ILE A 180 -10.97 -21.05 8.22
C ILE A 180 -10.23 -22.18 7.50
N ASP A 181 -10.42 -22.31 6.19
CA ASP A 181 -9.79 -23.34 5.39
C ASP A 181 -8.27 -23.10 5.27
N ASP A 182 -7.83 -21.86 5.09
CA ASP A 182 -6.41 -21.47 5.13
C ASP A 182 -5.76 -21.85 6.46
N ARG A 183 -6.45 -21.59 7.59
CA ARG A 183 -5.95 -21.97 8.92
C ARG A 183 -5.81 -23.48 9.08
N LYS A 184 -6.73 -24.27 8.51
CA LYS A 184 -6.62 -25.73 8.53
C LYS A 184 -5.43 -26.20 7.70
N GLN A 185 -5.24 -25.61 6.51
CA GLN A 185 -4.11 -25.95 5.66
C GLN A 185 -2.78 -25.63 6.35
N LEU A 186 -2.64 -24.44 6.94
CA LEU A 186 -1.45 -24.07 7.72
C LEU A 186 -1.15 -25.02 8.87
N LEU A 187 -2.19 -25.56 9.55
CA LEU A 187 -2.00 -26.56 10.60
C LEU A 187 -1.50 -27.89 10.02
N LEU A 188 -2.00 -28.31 8.86
CA LEU A 188 -1.52 -29.52 8.19
C LEU A 188 -0.06 -29.36 7.75
N ASP A 189 0.30 -28.24 7.13
CA ASP A 189 1.66 -27.94 6.67
C ASP A 189 2.64 -27.89 7.85
N SER A 190 2.21 -27.34 8.99
CA SER A 190 2.99 -27.32 10.24
C SER A 190 3.25 -28.74 10.78
N GLU A 191 2.26 -29.63 10.76
CA GLU A 191 2.45 -31.03 11.20
C GLU A 191 3.34 -31.83 10.23
N VAL A 192 3.26 -31.55 8.92
CA VAL A 192 4.19 -32.12 7.93
C VAL A 192 5.62 -31.70 8.25
N THR A 193 5.86 -30.39 8.41
CA THR A 193 7.18 -29.84 8.73
C THR A 193 7.74 -30.41 10.03
N LYS A 194 6.89 -30.52 11.07
CA LYS A 194 7.28 -31.15 12.35
C LYS A 194 7.70 -32.60 12.17
N SER A 195 7.00 -33.36 11.33
CA SER A 195 7.35 -34.76 11.03
C SER A 195 8.67 -34.86 10.26
N GLU A 196 8.94 -33.91 9.34
CA GLU A 196 10.21 -33.83 8.64
C GLU A 196 11.38 -33.54 9.60
N PHE A 197 11.18 -32.64 10.57
CA PHE A 197 12.16 -32.40 11.63
C PHE A 197 12.44 -33.66 12.45
N ILE A 198 11.41 -34.39 12.88
CA ILE A 198 11.59 -35.63 13.66
C ILE A 198 12.39 -36.65 12.86
N ARG A 199 12.01 -36.93 11.61
CA ARG A 199 12.75 -37.84 10.72
C ARG A 199 14.19 -37.39 10.52
N PHE A 200 14.40 -36.08 10.37
CA PHE A 200 15.73 -35.50 10.25
C PHE A 200 16.57 -35.74 11.51
N PHE A 201 16.03 -35.51 12.69
CA PHE A 201 16.77 -35.74 13.93
C PHE A 201 17.11 -37.23 14.12
N ASP A 202 16.18 -38.13 13.79
CA ASP A 202 16.41 -39.58 13.82
C ASP A 202 17.53 -40.00 12.83
N GLU A 203 17.55 -39.44 11.62
CA GLU A 203 18.57 -39.72 10.59
C GLU A 203 20.00 -39.38 11.06
N PHE A 204 20.15 -38.36 11.90
CA PHE A 204 21.45 -37.86 12.36
C PHE A 204 21.78 -38.19 13.82
N ASP A 205 20.99 -39.08 14.45
CA ASP A 205 21.13 -39.50 15.85
C ASP A 205 21.12 -38.30 16.83
N ILE A 206 20.23 -37.35 16.57
CA ILE A 206 20.03 -36.15 17.41
C ILE A 206 18.83 -36.38 18.32
N GLN A 207 19.03 -36.25 19.63
CA GLN A 207 17.92 -36.33 20.58
C GLN A 207 17.13 -35.03 20.56
N ALA A 208 15.86 -35.08 20.17
CA ALA A 208 15.02 -33.90 20.02
C ALA A 208 13.69 -34.02 20.80
N GLU A 209 13.38 -32.99 21.58
CA GLU A 209 12.10 -32.88 22.30
C GLU A 209 11.32 -31.66 21.77
N PRO A 210 10.09 -31.84 21.23
CA PRO A 210 9.31 -30.74 20.69
C PRO A 210 8.86 -29.77 21.80
N LEU A 211 8.97 -28.47 21.53
CA LEU A 211 8.45 -27.43 22.40
C LEU A 211 6.98 -27.15 22.11
N ASN A 212 6.18 -26.91 23.13
CA ASN A 212 4.80 -26.45 22.97
C ASN A 212 4.73 -24.93 22.70
N LYS A 213 3.59 -24.44 22.20
CA LYS A 213 3.39 -23.02 21.84
C LYS A 213 3.78 -22.03 22.95
N LYS A 214 3.54 -22.36 24.22
CA LYS A 214 3.90 -21.50 25.36
C LYS A 214 5.42 -21.44 25.55
N GLN A 215 6.10 -22.58 25.42
CA GLN A 215 7.56 -22.67 25.46
C GLN A 215 8.20 -21.91 24.28
N ILE A 216 7.66 -22.05 23.06
CA ILE A 216 8.17 -21.35 21.88
C ILE A 216 8.05 -19.83 22.03
N LYS A 217 6.88 -19.36 22.48
CA LYS A 217 6.68 -17.92 22.76
C LYS A 217 7.61 -17.39 23.85
N LYS A 218 7.91 -18.21 24.87
CA LYS A 218 8.87 -17.86 25.92
C LYS A 218 10.29 -17.81 25.35
N TYR A 219 10.70 -18.83 24.61
CA TYR A 219 11.99 -18.93 23.94
C TYR A 219 12.25 -17.71 23.03
N LYS A 220 11.33 -17.37 22.13
CA LYS A 220 11.48 -16.20 21.23
C LYS A 220 11.70 -14.89 22.00
N LYS A 221 11.03 -14.71 23.15
CA LYS A 221 11.23 -13.54 24.02
C LYS A 221 12.61 -13.56 24.70
N GLU A 222 13.02 -14.71 25.22
CA GLU A 222 14.32 -14.89 25.85
C GLU A 222 15.46 -14.71 24.85
N TRP A 223 15.30 -15.22 23.64
CA TRP A 223 16.23 -15.03 22.52
C TRP A 223 16.47 -13.54 22.26
N ILE A 224 15.41 -12.76 22.09
CA ILE A 224 15.54 -11.31 21.87
C ILE A 224 16.19 -10.62 23.06
N ASN A 225 15.79 -10.94 24.28
CA ASN A 225 16.38 -10.31 25.47
C ASN A 225 17.88 -10.61 25.61
N ASN A 226 18.34 -11.76 25.10
CA ASN A 226 19.73 -12.17 25.17
C ASN A 226 20.62 -11.62 24.05
N PHE A 227 20.05 -11.37 22.86
CA PHE A 227 20.82 -10.92 21.69
C PHE A 227 20.55 -9.47 21.29
N SER A 228 19.56 -8.79 21.89
CA SER A 228 19.40 -7.35 21.69
C SER A 228 20.56 -6.60 22.34
N PRO A 229 21.24 -5.68 21.61
CA PRO A 229 22.23 -4.79 22.23
C PRO A 229 21.61 -3.96 23.34
N ALA A 230 22.42 -3.59 24.35
CA ALA A 230 21.98 -2.74 25.45
C ALA A 230 21.53 -1.34 24.98
N ASP A 231 22.17 -0.83 23.93
CA ASP A 231 21.91 0.49 23.34
C ASP A 231 20.81 0.47 22.28
N ALA A 232 20.36 -0.71 21.86
CA ALA A 232 19.28 -0.82 20.89
C ALA A 232 17.93 -0.49 21.54
N GLU A 233 17.06 0.19 20.80
CA GLU A 233 15.67 0.32 21.19
C GLU A 233 15.00 -1.05 21.19
N ILE A 234 15.02 -1.77 22.32
CA ILE A 234 14.42 -3.11 22.48
C ILE A 234 12.95 -3.17 22.04
N LYS A 235 12.26 -2.02 22.07
CA LYS A 235 10.90 -1.87 21.54
C LYS A 235 10.86 -2.02 20.01
N GLN A 236 11.82 -1.44 19.28
CA GLN A 236 11.94 -1.58 17.83
C GLN A 236 12.33 -3.01 17.46
N VAL A 237 13.32 -3.61 18.12
CA VAL A 237 13.73 -5.00 17.84
C VAL A 237 12.54 -5.96 18.02
N ARG A 238 11.78 -5.84 19.12
CA ARG A 238 10.57 -6.65 19.35
C ARG A 238 9.50 -6.45 18.28
N LYS A 239 9.31 -5.22 17.80
CA LYS A 239 8.34 -4.89 16.73
C LYS A 239 8.69 -5.63 15.44
N PHE A 240 9.97 -5.70 15.07
CA PHE A 240 10.41 -6.34 13.83
C PHE A 240 10.59 -7.86 13.94
N CYS A 241 10.87 -8.39 15.14
CA CYS A 241 11.22 -9.81 15.33
C CYS A 241 10.12 -10.68 15.97
N LEU A 242 9.11 -10.14 16.68
CA LEU A 242 8.09 -10.97 17.37
C LEU A 242 6.66 -10.78 16.88
N ASN A 243 6.28 -9.57 16.48
CA ASN A 243 4.91 -9.31 16.06
C ASN A 243 4.78 -7.91 15.47
N SER A 244 4.39 -7.83 14.21
CA SER A 244 3.82 -6.60 13.68
C SER A 244 2.61 -6.94 12.81
N ARG A 245 1.56 -6.09 12.88
CA ARG A 245 0.42 -6.20 11.96
C ARG A 245 0.79 -5.90 10.50
N LYS A 246 2.01 -5.40 10.24
CA LYS A 246 2.44 -4.88 8.94
C LYS A 246 3.43 -5.77 8.20
N TYR A 247 4.14 -6.68 8.90
CA TYR A 247 5.23 -7.49 8.36
C TYR A 247 5.30 -8.85 9.06
N THR A 248 5.67 -9.90 8.32
CA THR A 248 6.01 -11.22 8.85
C THR A 248 7.31 -11.14 9.64
N PRO A 249 7.30 -11.29 10.97
CA PRO A 249 8.48 -11.05 11.80
C PRO A 249 9.35 -12.31 11.91
N PHE A 250 10.64 -12.18 11.59
CA PHE A 250 11.64 -13.25 11.76
C PHE A 250 12.71 -12.85 12.76
N LEU A 251 13.27 -13.79 13.53
CA LEU A 251 14.32 -13.50 14.52
C LEU A 251 15.58 -12.91 13.87
N TRP A 252 15.89 -13.32 12.64
CA TRP A 252 17.06 -12.84 11.91
C TRP A 252 16.97 -11.38 11.47
N HIS A 253 15.80 -10.73 11.58
CA HIS A 253 15.69 -9.28 11.34
C HIS A 253 16.58 -8.45 12.27
N ILE A 254 17.00 -9.00 13.43
CA ILE A 254 17.99 -8.33 14.26
C ILE A 254 19.32 -8.12 13.52
N PHE A 255 19.68 -9.03 12.61
CA PHE A 255 20.92 -8.98 11.84
C PHE A 255 20.74 -8.16 10.56
N SER A 256 19.70 -8.44 9.78
CA SER A 256 19.50 -7.77 8.48
C SER A 256 19.22 -6.27 8.62
N PHE A 257 18.65 -5.84 9.74
CA PHE A 257 18.44 -4.41 10.02
C PHE A 257 19.63 -3.76 10.75
N GLY A 258 20.75 -4.49 10.91
CA GLY A 258 21.98 -3.94 11.48
C GLY A 258 21.89 -3.62 12.97
N PHE A 259 20.93 -4.22 13.70
CA PHE A 259 20.88 -4.02 15.15
C PHE A 259 22.01 -4.75 15.87
N LEU A 260 22.45 -5.90 15.34
CA LEU A 260 23.54 -6.68 15.93
C LEU A 260 24.59 -7.04 14.88
N ASP A 261 25.82 -6.61 15.10
CA ASP A 261 26.96 -7.01 14.29
C ASP A 261 27.20 -8.51 14.41
N CYS A 262 27.35 -9.19 13.28
CA CYS A 262 27.42 -10.64 13.22
C CYS A 262 28.25 -11.09 12.01
N ALA A 263 28.70 -12.34 12.05
CA ALA A 263 29.26 -12.99 10.88
C ALA A 263 28.14 -13.35 9.90
N THR A 264 28.44 -13.30 8.60
CA THR A 264 27.49 -13.60 7.53
C THR A 264 28.05 -14.64 6.56
N LYS A 265 27.15 -15.31 5.83
CA LYS A 265 27.48 -16.24 4.73
C LYS A 265 28.49 -17.32 5.12
N GLU A 266 29.56 -17.50 4.37
CA GLU A 266 30.56 -18.55 4.57
C GLU A 266 31.21 -18.45 5.97
N SER A 267 31.48 -17.23 6.45
CA SER A 267 32.02 -17.01 7.79
C SER A 267 31.04 -17.47 8.89
N ALA A 268 29.74 -17.25 8.69
CA ALA A 268 28.72 -17.72 9.62
C ALA A 268 28.66 -19.26 9.67
N VAL A 269 28.78 -19.90 8.51
CA VAL A 269 28.80 -21.37 8.39
C VAL A 269 30.01 -21.98 9.09
N GLU A 270 31.20 -21.42 8.86
CA GLU A 270 32.44 -21.89 9.50
C GLU A 270 32.38 -21.77 11.02
N LEU A 271 31.94 -20.62 11.53
CA LEU A 271 31.82 -20.38 12.97
C LEU A 271 30.76 -21.28 13.61
N PHE A 272 29.62 -21.50 12.96
CA PHE A 272 28.61 -22.44 13.42
C PHE A 272 29.18 -23.86 13.54
N GLY A 273 29.97 -24.31 12.55
CA GLY A 273 30.62 -25.62 12.53
C GLY A 273 31.51 -25.87 13.77
N GLN A 274 32.10 -24.81 14.33
CA GLN A 274 33.02 -24.90 15.47
C GLN A 274 32.34 -24.94 16.85
N GLN A 275 31.04 -24.65 16.94
CA GLN A 275 30.37 -24.55 18.25
C GLN A 275 30.05 -25.92 18.85
N ASP A 276 30.09 -26.00 20.19
CA ASP A 276 29.49 -27.10 20.92
C ASP A 276 27.96 -27.06 20.77
N LYS A 277 27.39 -28.19 20.35
CA LYS A 277 25.95 -28.40 20.11
C LYS A 277 25.41 -29.51 21.02
N SER A 278 26.06 -29.74 22.15
CA SER A 278 25.61 -30.69 23.17
C SER A 278 24.19 -30.38 23.65
N ASN A 279 23.85 -29.10 23.78
CA ASN A 279 22.51 -28.62 24.14
C ASN A 279 22.18 -27.33 23.37
N CYS A 280 21.17 -27.40 22.49
CA CYS A 280 20.70 -26.24 21.74
C CYS A 280 19.20 -26.30 21.47
N VAL A 281 18.64 -25.22 20.93
CA VAL A 281 17.25 -25.13 20.46
C VAL A 281 17.28 -24.80 18.99
N ILE A 282 16.51 -25.54 18.19
CA ILE A 282 16.21 -25.20 16.80
C ILE A 282 14.77 -24.73 16.67
N LEU A 283 14.54 -23.68 15.88
CA LEU A 283 13.25 -23.07 15.62
C LEU A 283 13.08 -22.90 14.10
N SER A 284 11.99 -23.42 13.52
CA SER A 284 11.47 -22.96 12.23
C SER A 284 10.80 -21.61 12.44
N ASN A 285 11.32 -20.57 11.79
CA ASN A 285 10.73 -19.24 11.93
C ASN A 285 9.42 -19.09 11.13
N VAL A 286 9.24 -19.89 10.07
CA VAL A 286 8.02 -19.89 9.23
C VAL A 286 6.86 -20.56 9.96
N ASP A 287 7.08 -21.76 10.49
CA ASP A 287 6.00 -22.62 11.01
C ASP A 287 5.77 -22.48 12.52
N ASP A 288 6.61 -21.70 13.21
CA ASP A 288 6.61 -21.55 14.67
C ASP A 288 6.72 -22.90 15.40
N ILE A 289 7.58 -23.78 14.88
CA ILE A 289 7.91 -25.11 15.43
C ILE A 289 9.31 -25.06 16.02
N ALA A 290 9.50 -25.57 17.23
CA ALA A 290 10.84 -25.65 17.82
C ALA A 290 11.07 -26.96 18.58
N PHE A 291 12.34 -27.34 18.67
CA PHE A 291 12.80 -28.51 19.40
C PHE A 291 13.98 -28.15 20.29
N SER A 292 13.97 -28.68 21.51
CA SER A 292 15.18 -28.75 22.33
C SER A 292 16.00 -29.94 21.85
N LEU A 293 17.25 -29.71 21.51
CA LEU A 293 18.18 -30.69 20.97
C LEU A 293 19.25 -31.03 22.01
N LYS A 294 19.57 -32.32 22.11
CA LYS A 294 20.71 -32.86 22.84
C LYS A 294 21.58 -33.70 21.91
N ASN A 295 22.88 -33.71 22.18
CA ASN A 295 23.88 -34.42 21.37
C ASN A 295 23.86 -34.01 19.87
N ALA A 296 23.56 -32.75 19.56
CA ALA A 296 23.44 -32.26 18.19
C ALA A 296 24.79 -31.94 17.52
N GLY A 297 25.87 -32.64 17.91
CA GLY A 297 27.21 -32.44 17.34
C GLY A 297 27.30 -32.74 15.83
N ASN A 298 26.42 -33.60 15.33
CA ASN A 298 26.29 -33.93 13.91
C ASN A 298 25.51 -32.87 13.10
N LEU A 299 24.93 -31.87 13.75
CA LEU A 299 24.17 -30.81 13.08
C LEU A 299 25.13 -29.83 12.39
N LYS A 300 25.25 -29.97 11.07
CA LYS A 300 26.05 -29.09 10.21
C LYS A 300 25.18 -28.09 9.45
N ALA A 301 25.76 -26.97 9.01
CA ALA A 301 25.03 -25.92 8.30
C ALA A 301 24.38 -26.44 7.01
N GLU A 302 25.07 -27.31 6.27
CA GLU A 302 24.61 -27.85 4.99
C GLU A 302 23.36 -28.73 5.17
N LEU A 303 23.18 -29.33 6.35
CA LEU A 303 22.00 -30.10 6.68
C LEU A 303 20.76 -29.22 6.88
N LEU A 304 20.97 -27.96 7.31
CA LEU A 304 19.90 -27.00 7.53
C LEU A 304 19.32 -26.45 6.22
N GLU A 305 19.98 -26.66 5.08
CA GLU A 305 19.46 -26.32 3.74
C GLU A 305 18.17 -27.07 3.39
N ARG A 306 17.89 -28.19 4.08
CA ARG A 306 16.61 -28.92 3.95
C ARG A 306 15.41 -28.11 4.46
N PHE A 307 15.65 -27.08 5.26
CA PHE A 307 14.61 -26.26 5.87
C PHE A 307 14.62 -24.84 5.31
N ILE A 308 13.44 -24.21 5.23
CA ILE A 308 13.28 -22.90 4.59
C ILE A 308 13.93 -21.78 5.42
N ASP A 309 13.57 -21.66 6.70
CA ASP A 309 14.06 -20.62 7.60
C ASP A 309 14.19 -21.18 9.03
N VAL A 310 15.43 -21.26 9.53
CA VAL A 310 15.72 -21.93 10.79
C VAL A 310 16.75 -21.17 11.61
N THR A 311 16.47 -21.04 12.91
CA THR A 311 17.39 -20.48 13.91
C THR A 311 17.80 -21.59 14.88
N VAL A 312 19.10 -21.80 15.02
CA VAL A 312 19.71 -22.70 16.02
C VAL A 312 20.42 -21.84 17.08
N THR A 313 20.17 -22.10 18.35
CA THR A 313 20.73 -21.29 19.45
C THR A 313 21.20 -22.19 20.58
N ALA A 314 22.35 -21.88 21.16
CA ALA A 314 22.80 -22.53 22.39
C ALA A 314 21.74 -22.40 23.49
N SER A 315 21.52 -23.45 24.30
CA SER A 315 20.47 -23.42 25.33
C SER A 315 20.71 -22.35 26.42
N ASP A 316 21.95 -21.89 26.59
CA ASP A 316 22.36 -20.80 27.48
C ASP A 316 22.44 -19.43 26.78
N PHE A 317 22.09 -19.36 25.49
CA PHE A 317 22.18 -18.17 24.65
C PHE A 317 23.60 -17.60 24.51
N GLU A 318 24.65 -18.43 24.56
CA GLU A 318 26.03 -18.01 24.25
C GLU A 318 26.20 -17.65 22.76
N TRP A 319 25.56 -18.41 21.87
CA TRP A 319 25.61 -18.20 20.42
C TRP A 319 24.28 -18.50 19.74
N THR A 320 24.10 -17.95 18.55
CA THR A 320 22.97 -18.23 17.65
C THR A 320 23.41 -18.23 16.20
N TYR A 321 22.82 -19.13 15.42
CA TYR A 321 22.98 -19.26 13.98
C TYR A 321 21.60 -19.21 13.33
N THR A 322 21.43 -18.44 12.26
CA THR A 322 20.17 -18.41 11.52
C THR A 322 20.40 -18.56 10.03
N LYS A 323 19.75 -19.55 9.43
CA LYS A 323 19.59 -19.72 7.99
C LYS A 323 18.26 -19.13 7.56
N THR A 324 18.27 -18.26 6.56
CA THR A 324 17.11 -17.52 6.07
C THR A 324 16.53 -18.17 4.82
N HIS A 325 15.29 -17.81 4.49
CA HIS A 325 14.67 -18.17 3.21
C HIS A 325 15.03 -17.20 2.07
N GLU A 326 15.52 -16.00 2.40
CA GLU A 326 15.90 -14.97 1.44
C GLU A 326 17.34 -15.16 0.96
N LYS A 327 17.53 -15.45 -0.32
CA LYS A 327 18.87 -15.68 -0.92
C LYS A 327 19.86 -14.52 -0.73
N ALA A 328 19.36 -13.29 -0.57
CA ALA A 328 20.17 -12.10 -0.40
C ALA A 328 20.60 -11.85 1.05
N CYS A 329 20.01 -12.56 2.01
CA CYS A 329 20.20 -12.37 3.45
C CYS A 329 20.83 -13.62 4.07
N GLY A 330 21.72 -13.46 5.04
CA GLY A 330 22.26 -14.58 5.82
C GLY A 330 23.08 -15.61 5.00
N PRO A 331 23.30 -16.81 5.56
CA PRO A 331 23.10 -17.14 6.97
C PRO A 331 23.86 -16.19 7.91
N TYR A 332 23.39 -16.07 9.15
CA TYR A 332 23.95 -15.20 10.17
C TYR A 332 24.47 -16.03 11.34
N PHE A 333 25.59 -15.62 11.92
CA PHE A 333 26.12 -16.21 13.15
C PHE A 333 26.56 -15.12 14.12
N TYR A 334 26.12 -15.25 15.37
CA TYR A 334 26.54 -14.38 16.45
C TYR A 334 26.94 -15.21 17.67
N LYS A 335 28.04 -14.83 18.30
CA LYS A 335 28.50 -15.39 19.57
C LYS A 335 28.83 -14.23 20.50
N LYS A 336 28.31 -14.27 21.73
CA LYS A 336 28.65 -13.28 22.75
C LYS A 336 30.15 -13.39 23.04
N HIS A 337 30.84 -12.26 23.03
CA HIS A 337 32.19 -12.22 23.58
C HIS A 337 32.09 -12.52 25.09
N GLY A 338 32.86 -13.50 25.57
CA GLY A 338 32.96 -13.76 27.00
C GLY A 338 33.47 -12.48 27.67
N ASN A 339 32.76 -12.04 28.71
CA ASN A 339 33.27 -11.01 29.62
C ASN A 339 34.50 -11.50 30.35
#